data_AF-A0A838UQJ4-F1
#
_entry.id   AF-A0A838UQJ4-F1
#
_cell.length_a   1.000
_cell.length_b   1.000
_cell.length_c   1.000
_cell.angle_alpha   90.00
_cell.angle_beta   90.00
_cell.angle_gamma   90.00
#
_symmetry.space_group_name_H-M   'P 1'
#
loop_
_entity.id
_entity.type
_entity.pdbx_description
1 polymer ?
#
loop_
_entity_poly.entity_id
_entity_poly.type
_entity_poly.pdbx_seq_one_letter_code
_entity_poly.pdbx_strand_id
1 'polypeptide(L)'
;MPTQDTLLIGPRHLISCTDVTNVAALFRILHYPVPATLTPLPIDDTLLAGALRDAIKERYQLASITGRSGAPLTVTLFVLAAQAERAAAIRAISQAWTRKLVGYHLLVFACPGSQPGETVNDFAQLVFVNARRLTEGTQVRIKLHKLLVDRANPTRHDVTTVNALAILTPSISPENLFANQCDAFDVEQITKAFYTEYATYFQRVKNRIKQDNPALPLVHDDEKLHAFTQRLFGRLMFLYFLQKKGALDRNPSFITAWYERAIKTNHGFYRFVLEELFFQTLNLPREGNQHPRFGVVPYLNGGLFAQDDDDYVGVIHLDNAIFDPGHQDGVLHFLNNHNFTVSEDTPLEVEVALDPEMLGKVFENLLAVEERGQSGTFYTPRSVVAFMCRQALGAYLSRATAITPATLNALLDEAETGEAALDAHGQILLTNRTMPRTQREAVEQALIHVRVLDPAVGSGAFP
;
A
#
# COMPACT_ATOMS: atom_id res chain seq x y z
N MET A 1 16.67 -8.92 9.20
CA MET A 1 16.95 -7.82 8.25
C MET A 1 18.44 -7.86 7.92
N PRO A 2 18.85 -7.96 6.64
CA PRO A 2 20.25 -7.82 6.26
C PRO A 2 20.76 -6.42 6.64
N THR A 3 22.00 -6.30 7.11
CA THR A 3 22.67 -5.03 7.34
C THR A 3 22.89 -4.30 6.01
N GLN A 4 22.87 -2.96 5.98
CA GLN A 4 22.94 -2.15 4.75
C GLN A 4 24.14 -2.49 3.83
N ASP A 5 25.20 -3.10 4.35
CA ASP A 5 26.39 -3.55 3.60
C ASP A 5 26.20 -4.85 2.77
N THR A 6 25.00 -5.45 2.76
CA THR A 6 24.70 -6.68 2.00
C THR A 6 23.70 -6.51 0.85
N LEU A 7 23.26 -5.28 0.57
CA LEU A 7 22.32 -5.00 -0.51
C LEU A 7 23.03 -4.84 -1.86
N LEU A 8 22.57 -5.55 -2.87
CA LEU A 8 23.07 -5.44 -4.25
C LEU A 8 22.68 -4.11 -4.91
N ILE A 9 21.50 -3.58 -4.56
CA ILE A 9 21.01 -2.29 -5.04
C ILE A 9 20.75 -1.34 -3.87
N GLY A 10 21.10 -0.05 -4.05
CA GLY A 10 20.58 1.08 -3.27
C GLY A 10 19.57 1.94 -4.03
N PRO A 11 19.02 3.01 -3.40
CA PRO A 11 18.00 3.90 -3.97
C PRO A 11 18.32 4.43 -5.38
N ARG A 12 19.60 4.77 -5.63
CA ARG A 12 20.08 5.28 -6.93
C ARG A 12 19.78 4.37 -8.11
N HIS A 13 19.75 3.04 -7.91
CA HIS A 13 19.49 2.11 -9.01
C HIS A 13 18.02 2.11 -9.39
N LEU A 14 17.11 2.18 -8.40
CA LEU A 14 15.69 2.38 -8.66
C LEU A 14 15.47 3.74 -9.34
N ILE A 15 16.07 4.81 -8.82
CA ILE A 15 16.01 6.16 -9.42
C ILE A 15 16.48 6.12 -10.89
N SER A 16 17.52 5.36 -11.23
CA SER A 16 18.02 5.30 -12.61
C SER A 16 17.11 4.59 -13.60
N CYS A 17 16.07 3.87 -13.17
CA CYS A 17 15.18 3.08 -14.02
C CYS A 17 14.18 3.93 -14.83
N THR A 18 14.67 4.87 -15.63
CA THR A 18 13.88 5.77 -16.49
C THR A 18 13.39 5.09 -17.77
N ASP A 19 14.08 4.05 -18.23
CA ASP A 19 13.81 3.35 -19.49
C ASP A 19 14.01 1.83 -19.36
N VAL A 20 13.69 1.10 -20.44
CA VAL A 20 13.78 -0.37 -20.52
C VAL A 20 15.21 -0.86 -20.28
N THR A 21 16.22 -0.13 -20.73
CA THR A 21 17.64 -0.50 -20.59
C THR A 21 18.07 -0.44 -19.13
N ASN A 22 17.65 0.60 -18.41
CA ASN A 22 17.96 0.77 -17.01
C ASN A 22 17.21 -0.25 -16.13
N VAL A 23 15.95 -0.56 -16.45
CA VAL A 23 15.23 -1.67 -15.79
C VAL A 23 15.92 -3.01 -16.05
N ALA A 24 16.40 -3.25 -17.27
CA ALA A 24 17.18 -4.45 -17.59
C ALA A 24 18.51 -4.50 -16.81
N ALA A 25 19.19 -3.37 -16.66
CA ALA A 25 20.41 -3.26 -15.85
C ALA A 25 20.16 -3.57 -14.37
N LEU A 26 19.03 -3.11 -13.81
CA LEU A 26 18.60 -3.45 -12.45
C LEU A 26 18.52 -4.97 -12.26
N PHE A 27 17.84 -5.67 -13.18
CA PHE A 27 17.72 -7.13 -13.11
C PHE A 27 19.05 -7.87 -13.30
N ARG A 28 20.00 -7.31 -14.07
CA ARG A 28 21.38 -7.85 -14.14
C ARG A 28 22.11 -7.72 -12.80
N ILE A 29 21.95 -6.60 -12.09
CA ILE A 29 22.53 -6.42 -10.75
C ILE A 29 21.90 -7.42 -9.76
N LEU A 30 20.61 -7.72 -9.90
CA LEU A 30 19.90 -8.77 -9.14
C LEU A 30 20.24 -10.20 -9.61
N HIS A 31 21.25 -10.37 -10.46
CA HIS A 31 21.74 -11.64 -10.99
C HIS A 31 20.75 -12.45 -11.84
N TYR A 32 19.74 -11.80 -12.42
CA TYR A 32 18.88 -12.44 -13.42
C TYR A 32 19.61 -12.58 -14.76
N PRO A 33 19.37 -13.68 -15.51
CA PRO A 33 19.96 -13.89 -16.82
C PRO A 33 19.25 -13.04 -17.88
N VAL A 34 19.56 -11.74 -17.92
CA VAL A 34 18.97 -10.80 -18.88
C VAL A 34 19.65 -10.93 -20.25
N PRO A 35 18.90 -11.08 -21.35
CA PRO A 35 19.48 -11.13 -22.70
C PRO A 35 20.39 -9.94 -22.99
N ALA A 36 21.42 -10.15 -23.83
CA ALA A 36 22.32 -9.09 -24.25
C ALA A 36 21.58 -8.00 -25.04
N THR A 37 20.66 -8.41 -25.92
CA THR A 37 19.78 -7.53 -26.69
C THR A 37 18.34 -7.80 -26.30
N LEU A 38 17.62 -6.76 -25.88
CA LEU A 38 16.19 -6.82 -25.60
C LEU A 38 15.40 -6.37 -26.83
N THR A 39 14.60 -7.27 -27.38
CA THR A 39 13.67 -6.95 -28.46
C THR A 39 12.25 -6.87 -27.91
N PRO A 40 11.44 -5.88 -28.35
CA PRO A 40 10.02 -5.86 -28.04
C PRO A 40 9.37 -7.14 -28.58
N LEU A 41 8.57 -7.79 -27.74
CA LEU A 41 7.83 -8.98 -28.12
C LEU A 41 6.37 -8.61 -28.45
N PRO A 42 5.76 -9.25 -29.46
CA PRO A 42 4.38 -8.98 -29.82
C PRO A 42 3.42 -9.34 -28.69
N ILE A 43 2.27 -8.67 -28.69
CA ILE A 43 1.13 -8.94 -27.81
C ILE A 43 -0.03 -9.28 -28.73
N ASP A 44 -0.39 -10.55 -28.81
CA ASP A 44 -1.45 -11.03 -29.70
C ASP A 44 -2.80 -11.23 -28.97
N ASP A 45 -3.85 -11.49 -29.75
CA ASP A 45 -5.20 -11.82 -29.25
C ASP A 45 -5.26 -13.06 -28.37
N THR A 46 -4.31 -13.99 -28.54
CA THR A 46 -4.27 -15.21 -27.75
C THR A 46 -3.84 -14.92 -26.32
N LEU A 47 -3.00 -13.89 -26.10
CA LEU A 47 -2.49 -13.50 -24.79
C LEU A 47 -3.40 -12.49 -24.08
N LEU A 48 -3.81 -11.39 -24.72
CA LEU A 48 -4.60 -10.33 -24.08
C LEU A 48 -5.70 -9.82 -25.00
N ALA A 49 -6.88 -9.50 -24.44
CA ALA A 49 -7.98 -8.88 -25.19
C ALA A 49 -7.63 -7.47 -25.69
N GLY A 50 -8.29 -7.00 -26.75
CA GLY A 50 -7.94 -5.74 -27.45
C GLY A 50 -7.74 -4.53 -26.54
N ALA A 51 -8.71 -4.22 -25.66
CA ALA A 51 -8.59 -3.08 -24.75
C ALA A 51 -7.42 -3.18 -23.75
N LEU A 52 -6.97 -4.39 -23.40
CA LEU A 52 -5.79 -4.59 -22.55
C LEU A 52 -4.50 -4.45 -23.33
N ARG A 53 -4.51 -4.77 -24.62
CA ARG A 53 -3.36 -4.52 -25.51
C ARG A 53 -3.14 -3.04 -25.73
N ASP A 54 -4.21 -2.27 -25.93
CA ASP A 54 -4.12 -0.82 -26.12
C ASP A 54 -3.54 -0.09 -24.90
N ALA A 55 -3.63 -0.71 -23.72
CA ALA A 55 -3.00 -0.22 -22.49
C ALA A 55 -1.48 -0.50 -22.42
N ILE A 56 -0.94 -1.35 -23.29
CA ILE A 56 0.48 -1.72 -23.32
C ILE A 56 1.14 -1.12 -24.55
N LYS A 57 2.14 -0.28 -24.34
CA LYS A 57 2.98 0.28 -25.39
C LYS A 57 3.96 -0.77 -25.93
N GLU A 58 4.73 -1.39 -25.04
CA GLU A 58 5.78 -2.36 -25.38
C GLU A 58 5.86 -3.47 -24.32
N ARG A 59 6.30 -4.66 -24.71
CA ARG A 59 6.53 -5.80 -23.81
C ARG A 59 7.90 -6.41 -24.05
N TYR A 60 8.59 -6.78 -22.96
CA TYR A 60 9.89 -7.43 -23.00
C TYR A 60 9.92 -8.61 -22.03
N GLN A 61 10.66 -9.66 -22.40
CA GLN A 61 11.01 -10.72 -21.46
C GLN A 61 12.40 -10.41 -20.90
N LEU A 62 12.47 -10.01 -19.63
CA LEU A 62 13.72 -9.67 -18.97
C LEU A 62 14.52 -10.91 -18.59
N ALA A 63 13.86 -11.99 -18.17
CA ALA A 63 14.52 -13.25 -17.83
C ALA A 63 13.57 -14.43 -17.99
N SER A 64 14.12 -15.60 -18.28
CA SER A 64 13.42 -16.88 -18.23
C SER A 64 14.34 -17.92 -17.63
N ILE A 65 13.94 -18.45 -16.48
CA ILE A 65 14.72 -19.41 -15.69
C ILE A 65 13.98 -20.74 -15.78
N THR A 66 14.62 -21.71 -16.41
CA THR A 66 14.06 -23.04 -16.66
C THR A 66 14.75 -24.08 -15.77
N GLY A 67 13.97 -24.89 -15.07
CA GLY A 67 14.48 -26.05 -14.33
C GLY A 67 14.59 -27.29 -15.21
N ARG A 68 15.10 -28.40 -14.65
CA ARG A 68 15.26 -29.68 -15.38
C ARG A 68 13.92 -30.36 -15.73
N SER A 69 12.84 -30.08 -15.00
CA SER A 69 11.53 -30.75 -15.20
C SER A 69 10.31 -29.95 -14.70
N GLY A 70 10.46 -28.64 -14.46
CA GLY A 70 9.43 -27.81 -13.81
C GLY A 70 8.99 -26.63 -14.68
N ALA A 71 7.87 -26.02 -14.31
CA ALA A 71 7.38 -24.82 -14.98
C ALA A 71 8.41 -23.66 -14.84
N PRO A 72 8.62 -22.86 -15.89
CA PRO A 72 9.63 -21.81 -15.87
C PRO A 72 9.22 -20.66 -14.94
N LEU A 73 10.21 -19.93 -14.44
CA LEU A 73 10.01 -18.61 -13.86
C LEU A 73 10.36 -17.56 -14.91
N THR A 74 9.41 -16.69 -15.22
CA THR A 74 9.59 -15.63 -16.20
C THR A 74 9.48 -14.26 -15.54
N VAL A 75 10.37 -13.36 -15.93
CA VAL A 75 10.29 -11.94 -15.58
C VAL A 75 9.86 -11.18 -16.83
N THR A 76 8.68 -10.59 -16.81
CA THR A 76 8.11 -9.88 -17.97
C THR A 76 7.94 -8.40 -17.63
N LEU A 77 8.50 -7.53 -18.46
CA LEU A 77 8.34 -6.08 -18.37
C LEU A 77 7.26 -5.62 -19.36
N PHE A 78 6.27 -4.90 -18.86
CA PHE A 78 5.28 -4.18 -19.63
C PHE A 78 5.52 -2.68 -19.51
N VAL A 79 5.63 -1.98 -20.62
CA VAL A 79 5.61 -0.51 -20.67
C VAL A 79 4.19 -0.09 -20.93
N LEU A 80 3.56 0.60 -19.98
CA LEU A 80 2.18 1.04 -20.13
C LEU A 80 2.08 2.26 -21.05
N ALA A 81 0.95 2.37 -21.75
CA ALA A 81 0.61 3.56 -22.51
C ALA A 81 0.24 4.72 -21.55
N ALA A 82 0.57 5.96 -21.92
CA ALA A 82 0.38 7.13 -21.05
C ALA A 82 -1.10 7.38 -20.68
N GLN A 83 -2.01 7.04 -21.58
CA GLN A 83 -3.45 7.17 -21.42
C GLN A 83 -4.11 6.02 -20.64
N ALA A 84 -3.36 4.99 -20.26
CA ALA A 84 -3.93 3.84 -19.57
C ALA A 84 -4.28 4.17 -18.12
N GLU A 85 -5.44 3.68 -17.65
CA GLU A 85 -5.78 3.68 -16.22
C GLU A 85 -4.86 2.67 -15.50
N ARG A 86 -3.75 3.17 -14.94
CA ARG A 86 -2.63 2.36 -14.42
C ARG A 86 -3.09 1.20 -13.54
N ALA A 87 -3.88 1.47 -12.50
CA ALA A 87 -4.31 0.45 -11.55
C ALA A 87 -5.16 -0.65 -12.21
N ALA A 88 -6.17 -0.26 -12.99
CA ALA A 88 -7.06 -1.20 -13.68
C ALA A 88 -6.31 -2.03 -14.74
N ALA A 89 -5.41 -1.40 -15.49
CA ALA A 89 -4.59 -2.06 -16.49
C ALA A 89 -3.62 -3.08 -15.86
N ILE A 90 -2.86 -2.69 -14.84
CA ILE A 90 -1.93 -3.58 -14.14
C ILE A 90 -2.65 -4.82 -13.61
N ARG A 91 -3.79 -4.62 -12.95
CA ARG A 91 -4.62 -5.71 -12.41
C ARG A 91 -5.08 -6.66 -13.50
N ALA A 92 -5.74 -6.14 -14.54
CA ALA A 92 -6.33 -6.95 -15.60
C ALA A 92 -5.26 -7.68 -16.46
N ILE A 93 -4.15 -7.01 -16.77
CA ILE A 93 -3.03 -7.63 -17.48
C ILE A 93 -2.43 -8.76 -16.63
N SER A 94 -2.18 -8.51 -15.34
CA SER A 94 -1.59 -9.52 -14.45
C SER A 94 -2.49 -10.75 -14.30
N GLN A 95 -3.80 -10.54 -14.09
CA GLN A 95 -4.77 -11.64 -14.00
C GLN A 95 -4.83 -12.46 -15.30
N ALA A 96 -4.99 -11.79 -16.45
CA ALA A 96 -5.08 -12.47 -17.74
C ALA A 96 -3.79 -13.22 -18.10
N TRP A 97 -2.64 -12.63 -17.81
CA TRP A 97 -1.33 -13.20 -18.08
C TRP A 97 -1.08 -14.48 -17.27
N THR A 98 -1.23 -14.41 -15.95
CA THR A 98 -1.00 -15.53 -15.04
C THR A 98 -2.03 -16.65 -15.20
N ARG A 99 -3.24 -16.34 -15.69
CA ARG A 99 -4.27 -17.36 -15.95
C ARG A 99 -3.97 -18.16 -17.21
N LYS A 100 -3.51 -17.50 -18.28
CA LYS A 100 -3.26 -18.15 -19.58
C LYS A 100 -1.91 -18.86 -19.65
N LEU A 101 -0.88 -18.29 -19.03
CA LEU A 101 0.47 -18.85 -19.07
C LEU A 101 0.72 -19.71 -17.83
N VAL A 102 1.25 -20.90 -18.09
CA VAL A 102 1.62 -21.84 -17.02
C VAL A 102 3.03 -21.51 -16.56
N GLY A 103 3.21 -21.40 -15.24
CA GLY A 103 4.50 -21.21 -14.60
C GLY A 103 4.48 -20.11 -13.56
N TYR A 104 5.67 -19.70 -13.18
CA TYR A 104 5.89 -18.66 -12.18
C TYR A 104 6.15 -17.33 -12.88
N HIS A 105 5.51 -16.27 -12.41
CA HIS A 105 5.55 -14.97 -13.07
C HIS A 105 5.88 -13.85 -12.07
N LEU A 106 6.97 -13.15 -12.36
CA LEU A 106 7.24 -11.82 -11.82
C LEU A 106 6.96 -10.81 -12.93
N LEU A 107 5.90 -10.04 -12.79
CA LEU A 107 5.53 -9.03 -13.77
C LEU A 107 6.05 -7.68 -13.29
N VAL A 108 6.60 -6.89 -14.20
CA VAL A 108 7.10 -5.55 -13.92
C VAL A 108 6.39 -4.59 -14.86
N PHE A 109 5.80 -3.53 -14.32
CA PHE A 109 5.13 -2.52 -15.10
C PHE A 109 5.89 -1.20 -14.98
N ALA A 110 6.35 -0.69 -16.11
CA ALA A 110 6.90 0.65 -16.22
C ALA A 110 5.80 1.62 -16.60
N CYS A 111 5.52 2.57 -15.70
CA CYS A 111 4.47 3.56 -15.88
C CYS A 111 5.10 4.90 -16.27
N PRO A 112 4.81 5.45 -17.47
CA PRO A 112 5.29 6.77 -17.85
C PRO A 112 4.68 7.85 -16.95
N GLY A 113 5.38 8.97 -16.77
CA GLY A 113 4.87 10.13 -16.04
C GLY A 113 3.62 10.75 -16.67
N SER A 114 2.89 11.54 -15.88
CA SER A 114 1.59 12.14 -16.28
C SER A 114 1.73 13.59 -16.78
N GLN A 115 2.93 14.17 -16.83
CA GLN A 115 3.11 15.59 -17.15
C GLN A 115 3.11 15.84 -18.67
N PRO A 116 2.39 16.86 -19.16
CA PRO A 116 2.45 17.26 -20.57
C PRO A 116 3.82 17.85 -20.89
N GLY A 117 4.67 17.09 -21.58
CA GLY A 117 6.01 17.50 -22.00
C GLY A 117 7.14 16.54 -21.59
N GLU A 118 6.87 15.55 -20.74
CA GLU A 118 7.81 14.47 -20.45
C GLU A 118 7.97 13.58 -21.69
N THR A 119 9.21 13.32 -22.08
CA THR A 119 9.52 12.43 -23.20
C THR A 119 9.08 11.00 -22.85
N VAL A 120 8.73 10.22 -23.89
CA VAL A 120 8.19 8.85 -23.84
C VAL A 120 9.09 7.83 -23.08
N ASN A 121 10.28 8.24 -22.62
CA ASN A 121 11.28 7.42 -21.93
C ASN A 121 11.58 7.92 -20.51
N ASP A 122 10.58 8.43 -19.79
CA ASP A 122 10.69 8.72 -18.36
C ASP A 122 9.63 7.96 -17.56
N PHE A 123 9.99 6.77 -17.12
CA PHE A 123 9.15 6.00 -16.20
C PHE A 123 9.08 6.71 -14.85
N ALA A 124 7.92 7.25 -14.48
CA ALA A 124 7.73 7.87 -13.18
C ALA A 124 7.60 6.83 -12.04
N GLN A 125 7.07 5.65 -12.36
CA GLN A 125 6.81 4.60 -11.38
C GLN A 125 7.12 3.22 -11.96
N LEU A 126 7.64 2.34 -11.11
CA LEU A 126 7.74 0.91 -11.38
C LEU A 126 6.77 0.16 -10.47
N VAL A 127 6.06 -0.82 -11.02
CA VAL A 127 5.21 -1.72 -10.23
C VAL A 127 5.66 -3.15 -10.44
N PHE A 128 6.14 -3.78 -9.37
CA PHE A 128 6.49 -5.19 -9.38
C PHE A 128 5.29 -5.98 -8.89
N VAL A 129 4.90 -7.03 -9.61
CA VAL A 129 3.73 -7.84 -9.30
C VAL A 129 4.14 -9.31 -9.22
N ASN A 130 4.06 -9.85 -8.01
CA ASN A 130 4.12 -11.28 -7.77
C ASN A 130 2.70 -11.86 -7.88
N ALA A 131 2.42 -12.53 -9.00
CA ALA A 131 1.10 -13.07 -9.30
C ALA A 131 1.04 -14.57 -8.99
N ARG A 132 0.12 -14.96 -8.11
CA ARG A 132 -0.02 -16.33 -7.59
C ARG A 132 -1.33 -16.94 -8.06
N ARG A 133 -1.25 -18.14 -8.60
CA ARG A 133 -2.44 -18.93 -8.94
C ARG A 133 -2.92 -19.68 -7.70
N LEU A 134 -4.14 -19.38 -7.27
CA LEU A 134 -4.84 -20.10 -6.21
C LEU A 134 -5.81 -21.10 -6.85
N THR A 135 -5.62 -22.37 -6.57
CA THR A 135 -6.55 -23.45 -6.94
C THR A 135 -7.43 -23.78 -5.75
N GLU A 136 -8.64 -23.23 -5.73
CA GLU A 136 -9.70 -23.60 -4.79
C GLU A 136 -10.81 -24.32 -5.56
N GLY A 137 -10.81 -25.65 -5.54
CA GLY A 137 -11.80 -26.45 -6.28
C GLY A 137 -11.66 -26.34 -7.80
N THR A 138 -12.76 -26.03 -8.50
CA THR A 138 -12.83 -25.95 -9.97
C THR A 138 -12.54 -24.56 -10.54
N GLN A 139 -12.46 -23.51 -9.70
CA GLN A 139 -12.19 -22.15 -10.13
C GLN A 139 -10.74 -21.74 -9.87
N VAL A 140 -10.14 -21.06 -10.85
CA VAL A 140 -8.78 -20.53 -10.77
C VAL A 140 -8.87 -19.06 -10.38
N ARG A 141 -8.43 -18.74 -9.15
CA ARG A 141 -8.31 -17.36 -8.67
C ARG A 141 -6.86 -16.91 -8.76
N ILE A 142 -6.63 -15.65 -9.09
CA ILE A 142 -5.28 -15.07 -9.16
C ILE A 142 -5.14 -14.06 -8.02
N LYS A 143 -4.17 -14.28 -7.14
CA LYS A 143 -3.80 -13.35 -6.08
C LYS A 143 -2.57 -12.55 -6.49
N LEU A 144 -2.66 -11.23 -6.44
CA LEU A 144 -1.60 -10.30 -6.82
C LEU A 144 -1.02 -9.66 -5.57
N HIS A 145 0.30 -9.72 -5.41
CA HIS A 145 1.02 -8.86 -4.47
C HIS A 145 1.81 -7.84 -5.28
N LYS A 146 1.57 -6.54 -5.04
CA LYS A 146 2.13 -5.45 -5.83
C LYS A 146 3.05 -4.59 -4.97
N LEU A 147 4.27 -4.35 -5.41
CA LEU A 147 5.14 -3.32 -4.86
C LEU A 147 5.13 -2.12 -5.80
N LEU A 148 4.60 -0.99 -5.34
CA LEU A 148 4.56 0.27 -6.09
C LEU A 148 5.76 1.12 -5.67
N VAL A 149 6.68 1.35 -6.61
CA VAL A 149 7.90 2.11 -6.37
C VAL A 149 7.81 3.46 -7.09
N ASP A 150 7.67 4.54 -6.33
CA ASP A 150 7.88 5.90 -6.83
C ASP A 150 9.38 6.08 -7.13
N ARG A 151 9.72 6.25 -8.41
CA ARG A 151 11.11 6.35 -8.84
C ARG A 151 11.78 7.62 -8.31
N ALA A 152 11.03 8.70 -8.10
CA ALA A 152 11.59 9.95 -7.62
C ALA A 152 12.02 9.84 -6.15
N ASN A 153 11.32 9.01 -5.36
CA ASN A 153 11.53 8.89 -3.92
C ASN A 153 11.39 7.43 -3.44
N PRO A 154 12.25 6.50 -3.91
CA PRO A 154 12.16 5.11 -3.46
C PRO A 154 12.52 5.01 -1.98
N THR A 155 11.70 4.28 -1.24
CA THR A 155 11.88 4.06 0.20
C THR A 155 12.91 2.96 0.46
N ARG A 156 13.44 2.88 1.69
CA ARG A 156 14.30 1.76 2.11
C ARG A 156 13.57 0.42 2.00
N HIS A 157 12.27 0.42 2.29
CA HIS A 157 11.40 -0.74 2.10
C HIS A 157 11.41 -1.21 0.64
N ASP A 158 11.18 -0.31 -0.32
CA ASP A 158 11.20 -0.66 -1.76
C ASP A 158 12.54 -1.28 -2.18
N VAL A 159 13.65 -0.66 -1.74
CA VAL A 159 15.00 -1.17 -2.00
C VAL A 159 15.19 -2.56 -1.39
N THR A 160 14.75 -2.77 -0.16
CA THR A 160 14.91 -4.05 0.55
C THR A 160 14.08 -5.15 -0.13
N THR A 161 12.83 -4.88 -0.47
CA THR A 161 11.95 -5.85 -1.15
C THR A 161 12.47 -6.21 -2.53
N VAL A 162 12.96 -5.24 -3.31
CA VAL A 162 13.53 -5.53 -4.64
C VAL A 162 14.86 -6.30 -4.53
N ASN A 163 15.71 -5.99 -3.53
CA ASN A 163 16.92 -6.79 -3.26
C ASN A 163 16.60 -8.24 -2.90
N ALA A 164 15.52 -8.47 -2.15
CA ALA A 164 15.10 -9.82 -1.77
C ALA A 164 14.67 -10.69 -2.98
N LEU A 165 14.48 -10.09 -4.16
CA LEU A 165 14.22 -10.82 -5.41
C LEU A 165 15.50 -11.36 -6.06
N ALA A 166 16.68 -11.00 -5.58
CA ALA A 166 17.94 -11.36 -6.20
C ALA A 166 18.23 -12.87 -6.21
N ILE A 167 18.92 -13.33 -7.25
CA ILE A 167 19.38 -14.70 -7.35
C ILE A 167 20.74 -14.81 -6.65
N LEU A 168 20.73 -15.17 -5.37
CA LEU A 168 21.94 -15.30 -4.56
C LEU A 168 22.57 -16.70 -4.65
N THR A 169 21.77 -17.71 -5.00
CA THR A 169 22.22 -19.11 -5.07
C THR A 169 22.31 -19.56 -6.54
N PRO A 170 23.51 -19.94 -7.03
CA PRO A 170 23.65 -20.51 -8.37
C PRO A 170 22.79 -21.77 -8.53
N SER A 171 22.16 -21.92 -9.70
CA SER A 171 21.30 -23.09 -10.02
C SER A 171 20.05 -23.25 -9.14
N ILE A 172 19.55 -22.16 -8.54
CA ILE A 172 18.25 -22.17 -7.85
C ILE A 172 17.14 -22.67 -8.78
N SER A 173 16.25 -23.52 -8.28
CA SER A 173 15.10 -23.98 -9.06
C SER A 173 14.09 -22.83 -9.25
N PRO A 174 13.31 -22.83 -10.36
CA PRO A 174 12.26 -21.82 -10.57
C PRO A 174 11.26 -21.74 -9.41
N GLU A 175 10.90 -22.88 -8.82
CA GLU A 175 9.99 -22.97 -7.68
C GLU A 175 10.56 -22.34 -6.42
N ASN A 176 11.81 -22.63 -6.07
CA ASN A 176 12.45 -22.03 -4.89
C ASN A 176 12.69 -20.53 -5.08
N LEU A 177 13.03 -20.10 -6.30
CA LEU A 177 13.13 -18.66 -6.59
C LEU A 177 11.78 -17.98 -6.49
N PHE A 178 10.71 -18.61 -6.97
CA PHE A 178 9.35 -18.08 -6.80
C PHE A 178 8.93 -18.03 -5.33
N ALA A 179 9.29 -19.03 -4.53
CA ALA A 179 9.05 -19.02 -3.09
C ALA A 179 9.77 -17.84 -2.42
N ASN A 180 11.05 -17.59 -2.73
CA ASN A 180 11.78 -16.42 -2.24
C ASN A 180 11.11 -15.10 -2.66
N GLN A 181 10.62 -15.02 -3.90
CA GLN A 181 9.84 -13.86 -4.35
C GLN A 181 8.51 -13.73 -3.59
N CYS A 182 7.87 -14.85 -3.23
CA CYS A 182 6.66 -14.83 -2.43
C CYS A 182 6.93 -14.29 -1.02
N ASP A 183 8.04 -14.69 -0.41
CA ASP A 183 8.48 -14.21 0.90
C ASP A 183 8.85 -12.72 0.87
N ALA A 184 9.53 -12.27 -0.19
CA ALA A 184 9.86 -10.86 -0.39
C ALA A 184 8.62 -9.94 -0.45
N PHE A 185 7.50 -10.47 -0.95
CA PHE A 185 6.21 -9.78 -1.08
C PHE A 185 5.26 -10.07 0.09
N ASP A 186 5.74 -10.71 1.17
CA ASP A 186 4.92 -11.05 2.33
C ASP A 186 4.67 -9.81 3.21
N VAL A 187 3.44 -9.30 3.14
CA VAL A 187 3.01 -8.13 3.93
C VAL A 187 3.09 -8.38 5.43
N GLU A 188 2.82 -9.60 5.91
CA GLU A 188 2.87 -9.89 7.35
C GLU A 188 4.29 -9.77 7.90
N GLN A 189 5.30 -10.19 7.14
CA GLN A 189 6.70 -10.03 7.51
C GLN A 189 7.12 -8.57 7.58
N ILE A 190 6.70 -7.77 6.60
CA ILE A 190 6.98 -6.33 6.53
C ILE A 190 6.34 -5.60 7.70
N THR A 191 5.07 -5.93 7.94
CA THR A 191 4.27 -5.43 9.06
C THR A 191 4.94 -5.74 10.39
N LYS A 192 5.41 -6.98 10.58
CA LYS A 192 6.12 -7.41 11.79
C LYS A 192 7.44 -6.67 12.00
N ALA A 193 8.20 -6.48 10.92
CA ALA A 193 9.45 -5.73 10.98
C ALA A 193 9.20 -4.26 11.34
N PHE A 194 8.22 -3.63 10.70
CA PHE A 194 7.77 -2.28 11.01
C PHE A 194 7.39 -2.15 12.49
N TYR A 195 6.62 -3.08 13.05
CA TYR A 195 6.28 -3.04 14.48
C TYR A 195 7.48 -3.10 15.40
N THR A 196 8.46 -3.95 15.08
CA THR A 196 9.65 -4.13 15.90
C THR A 196 10.47 -2.83 15.93
N GLU A 197 10.61 -2.18 14.77
CA GLU A 197 11.25 -0.88 14.67
C GLU A 197 10.41 0.20 15.37
N TYR A 198 9.11 0.26 15.09
CA TYR A 198 8.17 1.20 15.70
C TYR A 198 8.26 1.17 17.22
N ALA A 199 8.23 -0.01 17.85
CA ALA A 199 8.30 -0.15 19.30
C ALA A 199 9.62 0.41 19.87
N THR A 200 10.72 0.26 19.12
CA THR A 200 12.02 0.81 19.48
C THR A 200 11.99 2.35 19.47
N TYR A 201 11.47 2.95 18.39
CA TYR A 201 11.30 4.40 18.31
C TYR A 201 10.32 4.93 19.34
N PHE A 202 9.23 4.21 19.61
CA PHE A 202 8.24 4.56 20.63
C PHE A 202 8.90 4.69 22.00
N GLN A 203 9.67 3.68 22.43
CA GLN A 203 10.36 3.70 23.72
C GLN A 203 11.40 4.81 23.80
N ARG A 204 12.13 5.03 22.70
CA ARG A 204 13.08 6.13 22.60
C ARG A 204 12.40 7.48 22.81
N VAL A 205 11.27 7.72 22.15
CA VAL A 205 10.52 8.98 22.27
C VAL A 205 9.91 9.13 23.66
N LYS A 206 9.31 8.08 24.21
CA LYS A 206 8.79 8.06 25.60
C LYS A 206 9.88 8.49 26.59
N ASN A 207 11.07 7.90 26.48
CA ASN A 207 12.22 8.23 27.32
C ASN A 207 12.69 9.67 27.14
N ARG A 208 12.69 10.18 25.90
CA ARG A 208 13.10 11.56 25.63
C ARG A 208 12.09 12.58 26.14
N ILE A 209 10.79 12.33 26.00
CA ILE A 209 9.73 13.16 26.61
C ILE A 209 9.97 13.25 28.13
N LYS A 210 10.27 12.12 28.78
CA LYS A 210 10.58 12.07 30.22
C LYS A 210 11.81 12.88 30.60
N GLN A 211 12.88 12.81 29.81
CA GLN A 211 14.14 13.51 30.06
C GLN A 211 14.04 15.02 29.83
N ASP A 212 13.34 15.44 28.76
CA ASP A 212 13.23 16.85 28.38
C ASP A 212 12.23 17.62 29.25
N ASN A 213 11.35 16.92 29.97
CA ASN A 213 10.24 17.51 30.72
C ASN A 213 10.13 17.06 32.20
N PRO A 214 11.23 17.10 32.99
CA PRO A 214 11.27 16.51 34.33
C PRO A 214 10.34 17.19 35.35
N ALA A 215 9.80 18.37 35.03
CA ALA A 215 8.91 19.13 35.90
C ALA A 215 7.41 18.90 35.59
N LEU A 216 7.07 18.18 34.51
CA LEU A 216 5.67 17.96 34.13
C LEU A 216 5.09 16.76 34.88
N PRO A 217 3.87 16.86 35.45
CA PRO A 217 3.20 15.72 36.09
C PRO A 217 3.09 14.49 35.18
N LEU A 218 2.91 14.72 33.87
CA LEU A 218 2.84 13.70 32.82
C LEU A 218 3.99 12.70 32.89
N VAL A 219 5.22 13.12 33.17
CA VAL A 219 6.40 12.22 33.10
C VAL A 219 6.58 11.34 34.34
N HIS A 220 5.78 11.59 35.38
CA HIS A 220 5.76 10.83 36.63
C HIS A 220 4.64 9.77 36.67
N ASP A 221 3.75 9.81 35.70
CA ASP A 221 2.67 8.85 35.49
C ASP A 221 2.95 8.08 34.20
N ASP A 222 3.39 6.82 34.34
CA ASP A 222 3.85 6.04 33.18
C ASP A 222 2.71 5.72 32.20
N GLU A 223 1.49 5.52 32.71
CA GLU A 223 0.29 5.27 31.90
C GLU A 223 -0.05 6.50 31.05
N LYS A 224 -0.07 7.70 31.65
CA LYS A 224 -0.31 8.94 30.92
C LYS A 224 0.81 9.27 29.94
N LEU A 225 2.07 9.07 30.32
CA LEU A 225 3.20 9.26 29.43
C LEU A 225 3.13 8.30 28.22
N HIS A 226 2.75 7.04 28.46
CA HIS A 226 2.52 6.05 27.41
C HIS A 226 1.38 6.48 26.49
N ALA A 227 0.23 6.86 27.04
CA ALA A 227 -0.93 7.34 26.29
C ALA A 227 -0.61 8.57 25.43
N PHE A 228 0.11 9.55 25.97
CA PHE A 228 0.58 10.72 25.23
C PHE A 228 1.51 10.33 24.07
N THR A 229 2.48 9.46 24.34
CA THR A 229 3.41 8.97 23.30
C THR A 229 2.66 8.21 22.20
N GLN A 230 1.66 7.40 22.57
CA GLN A 230 0.80 6.67 21.64
C GLN A 230 -0.04 7.60 20.78
N ARG A 231 -0.66 8.64 21.36
CA ARG A 231 -1.38 9.67 20.60
C ARG A 231 -0.43 10.39 19.64
N LEU A 232 0.77 10.78 20.08
CA LEU A 232 1.76 11.45 19.23
C LEU A 232 2.14 10.60 18.01
N PHE A 233 2.51 9.33 18.22
CA PHE A 233 2.85 8.45 17.10
C PHE A 233 1.65 8.16 16.20
N GLY A 234 0.47 7.97 16.80
CA GLY A 234 -0.76 7.79 16.05
C GLY A 234 -1.05 8.96 15.10
N ARG A 235 -0.96 10.18 15.64
CA ARG A 235 -1.13 11.43 14.87
C ARG A 235 -0.05 11.55 13.77
N LEU A 236 1.22 11.25 14.06
CA LEU A 236 2.31 11.25 13.07
C LEU A 236 2.07 10.24 11.94
N MET A 237 1.71 9.00 12.28
CA MET A 237 1.39 7.99 11.28
C MET A 237 0.22 8.42 10.39
N PHE A 238 -0.83 8.98 10.98
CA PHE A 238 -1.98 9.47 10.24
C PHE A 238 -1.59 10.59 9.26
N LEU A 239 -0.69 11.49 9.66
CA LEU A 239 -0.13 12.52 8.76
C LEU A 239 0.58 11.90 7.55
N TYR A 240 1.32 10.79 7.74
CA TYR A 240 1.98 10.07 6.64
C TYR A 240 0.97 9.48 5.63
N PHE A 241 -0.15 8.93 6.12
CA PHE A 241 -1.24 8.52 5.22
C PHE A 241 -1.88 9.72 4.49
N LEU A 242 -2.11 10.84 5.18
CA LEU A 242 -2.67 12.05 4.56
C LEU A 242 -1.75 12.64 3.48
N GLN A 243 -0.44 12.75 3.70
CA GLN A 243 0.48 13.24 2.67
C GLN A 243 0.54 12.30 1.46
N LYS A 244 0.48 10.98 1.68
CA LYS A 244 0.43 10.00 0.57
C LYS A 244 -0.85 10.11 -0.24
N LYS A 245 -1.99 10.39 0.41
CA LYS A 245 -3.24 10.72 -0.28
C LYS A 245 -3.19 12.06 -1.04
N GLY A 246 -2.15 12.87 -0.84
CA GLY A 246 -2.07 14.23 -1.36
C GLY A 246 -2.94 15.24 -0.61
N ALA A 247 -3.44 14.87 0.57
CA ALA A 247 -4.34 15.69 1.38
C ALA A 247 -3.61 16.79 2.17
N LEU A 248 -2.27 16.73 2.27
CA LEU A 248 -1.45 17.77 2.88
C LEU A 248 -0.82 18.65 1.79
N ASP A 249 -1.60 19.60 1.28
CA ASP A 249 -1.19 20.56 0.25
C ASP A 249 -0.59 19.92 -1.02
N ARG A 250 -1.06 18.71 -1.37
CA ARG A 250 -0.55 17.90 -2.49
C ARG A 250 0.96 17.63 -2.43
N ASN A 251 1.56 17.74 -1.25
CA ASN A 251 2.98 17.53 -1.04
C ASN A 251 3.22 16.13 -0.41
N PRO A 252 3.80 15.16 -1.16
CA PRO A 252 4.04 13.81 -0.66
C PRO A 252 5.14 13.74 0.42
N SER A 253 5.89 14.84 0.62
CA SER A 253 6.95 14.99 1.63
C SER A 253 6.65 16.12 2.61
N PHE A 254 5.37 16.48 2.78
CA PHE A 254 4.89 17.63 3.57
C PHE A 254 5.56 17.71 4.95
N ILE A 255 5.55 16.62 5.72
CA ILE A 255 6.07 16.59 7.10
C ILE A 255 7.58 16.85 7.15
N THR A 256 8.35 16.23 6.24
CA THR A 256 9.80 16.46 6.15
C THR A 256 10.11 17.89 5.71
N ALA A 257 9.36 18.43 4.74
CA ALA A 257 9.54 19.80 4.29
C ALA A 257 9.27 20.82 5.42
N TRP A 258 8.25 20.58 6.25
CA TRP A 258 7.96 21.42 7.42
C TRP A 258 8.95 21.26 8.55
N TYR A 259 9.51 20.06 8.76
CA TYR A 259 10.63 19.86 9.66
C TYR A 259 11.82 20.73 9.25
N GLU A 260 12.28 20.59 8.00
CA GLU A 260 13.41 21.38 7.49
C GLU A 260 13.16 22.89 7.60
N ARG A 261 11.93 23.32 7.31
CA ARG A 261 11.54 24.73 7.44
C ARG A 261 11.65 25.19 8.89
N ALA A 262 11.12 24.42 9.84
CA ALA A 262 11.19 24.74 11.26
C ALA A 262 12.65 24.91 11.73
N ILE A 263 13.54 23.99 11.34
CA ILE A 263 14.98 24.09 11.64
C ILE A 263 15.59 25.37 11.05
N LYS A 264 15.35 25.63 9.75
CA LYS A 264 15.87 26.82 9.04
C LYS A 264 15.40 28.13 9.68
N THR A 265 14.21 28.14 10.27
CA THR A 265 13.63 29.31 10.97
C THR A 265 13.87 29.32 12.48
N ASN A 266 14.70 28.42 13.01
CA ASN A 266 15.01 28.28 14.43
C ASN A 266 13.77 28.10 15.33
N HIS A 267 12.83 27.26 14.88
CA HIS A 267 11.63 26.89 15.62
C HIS A 267 11.65 25.40 16.02
N GLY A 268 11.01 25.08 17.15
CA GLY A 268 10.79 23.70 17.58
C GLY A 268 9.71 23.03 16.72
N PHE A 269 10.04 21.93 16.06
CA PHE A 269 9.17 21.23 15.12
C PHE A 269 7.86 20.78 15.76
N TYR A 270 7.92 20.16 16.94
CA TYR A 270 6.72 19.70 17.65
C TYR A 270 5.73 20.85 17.90
N ARG A 271 6.18 21.90 18.59
CA ARG A 271 5.31 23.02 18.96
C ARG A 271 4.91 23.90 17.78
N PHE A 272 5.85 24.24 16.91
CA PHE A 272 5.60 25.20 15.83
C PHE A 272 4.83 24.59 14.65
N VAL A 273 5.00 23.28 14.43
CA VAL A 273 4.39 22.57 13.30
C VAL A 273 3.34 21.60 13.79
N LEU A 274 3.70 20.61 14.61
CA LEU A 274 2.81 19.49 14.91
C LEU A 274 1.59 19.90 15.75
N GLU A 275 1.76 20.67 16.82
CA GLU A 275 0.63 21.15 17.63
C GLU A 275 -0.35 22.00 16.80
N GLU A 276 0.18 22.94 16.00
CA GLU A 276 -0.63 23.76 15.09
C GLU A 276 -1.38 22.88 14.08
N LEU A 277 -0.69 21.89 13.51
CA LEU A 277 -1.26 20.99 12.52
C LEU A 277 -2.34 20.07 13.13
N PHE A 278 -2.11 19.54 14.33
CA PHE A 278 -3.07 18.70 15.03
C PHE A 278 -4.30 19.52 15.46
N PHE A 279 -4.07 20.56 16.24
CA PHE A 279 -5.13 21.18 17.03
C PHE A 279 -5.75 22.40 16.37
N GLN A 280 -4.95 23.18 15.64
CA GLN A 280 -5.43 24.40 14.97
C GLN A 280 -5.77 24.16 13.49
N THR A 281 -5.33 23.02 12.95
CA THR A 281 -5.55 22.66 11.54
C THR A 281 -6.50 21.46 11.39
N LEU A 282 -6.07 20.25 11.69
CA LEU A 282 -6.86 19.04 11.44
C LEU A 282 -8.12 18.96 12.34
N ASN A 283 -8.10 19.64 13.49
CA ASN A 283 -9.19 19.66 14.46
C ASN A 283 -10.11 20.91 14.40
N LEU A 284 -9.85 21.87 13.51
CA LEU A 284 -10.72 23.05 13.37
C LEU A 284 -11.25 23.21 11.95
N PRO A 285 -12.55 23.50 11.75
CA PRO A 285 -13.09 23.79 10.43
C PRO A 285 -12.57 25.15 9.94
N ARG A 286 -12.23 25.23 8.65
CA ARG A 286 -11.81 26.46 7.95
C ARG A 286 -12.46 26.53 6.59
N GLU A 287 -12.68 27.75 6.10
CA GLU A 287 -13.21 27.97 4.77
C GLU A 287 -12.29 27.36 3.70
N GLY A 288 -12.86 26.51 2.84
CA GLY A 288 -12.12 25.85 1.76
C GLY A 288 -10.95 24.96 2.21
N ASN A 289 -10.87 24.57 3.49
CA ASN A 289 -9.73 23.86 4.07
C ASN A 289 -8.38 24.60 3.93
N GLN A 290 -8.41 25.92 3.71
CA GLN A 290 -7.21 26.73 3.54
C GLN A 290 -6.60 27.09 4.89
N HIS A 291 -5.30 26.91 5.04
CA HIS A 291 -4.52 27.35 6.20
C HIS A 291 -3.43 28.33 5.76
N PRO A 292 -3.28 29.51 6.40
CA PRO A 292 -2.35 30.55 5.96
C PRO A 292 -0.90 30.09 5.84
N ARG A 293 -0.48 29.16 6.70
CA ARG A 293 0.87 28.61 6.70
C ARG A 293 0.97 27.32 5.91
N PHE A 294 -0.03 26.45 6.01
CA PHE A 294 0.05 25.05 5.58
C PHE A 294 -0.59 24.78 4.21
N GLY A 295 -1.21 25.76 3.57
CA GLY A 295 -1.92 25.58 2.31
C GLY A 295 -3.22 24.81 2.50
N VAL A 296 -3.54 23.90 1.58
CA VAL A 296 -4.80 23.15 1.61
C VAL A 296 -4.66 21.91 2.50
N VAL A 297 -5.27 21.93 3.68
CA VAL A 297 -5.26 20.81 4.66
C VAL A 297 -6.67 20.57 5.21
N PRO A 298 -7.21 19.35 5.10
CA PRO A 298 -8.60 19.04 5.46
C PRO A 298 -8.87 19.18 6.96
N TYR A 299 -10.14 19.38 7.29
CA TYR A 299 -10.67 19.23 8.64
C TYR A 299 -11.21 17.80 8.86
N LEU A 300 -10.91 17.19 10.01
CA LEU A 300 -11.21 15.79 10.32
C LEU A 300 -11.99 15.59 11.64
N ASN A 301 -12.70 16.61 12.12
CA ASN A 301 -13.67 16.52 13.23
C ASN A 301 -13.15 16.04 14.60
N GLY A 302 -11.83 16.03 14.84
CA GLY A 302 -11.33 15.91 16.22
C GLY A 302 -11.45 14.55 16.88
N GLY A 303 -11.34 13.45 16.14
CA GLY A 303 -11.07 12.15 16.77
C GLY A 303 -9.64 12.11 17.32
N LEU A 304 -8.73 11.47 16.57
CA LEU A 304 -7.30 11.40 16.88
C LEU A 304 -6.62 12.78 17.11
N PHE A 305 -7.19 13.84 16.55
CA PHE A 305 -6.66 15.21 16.61
C PHE A 305 -7.35 16.10 17.64
N ALA A 306 -8.36 15.61 18.38
CA ALA A 306 -8.80 16.33 19.56
C ALA A 306 -7.68 16.38 20.58
N GLN A 307 -7.69 17.47 21.34
CA GLN A 307 -6.84 17.64 22.50
C GLN A 307 -7.37 16.78 23.64
N ASP A 308 -6.45 16.09 24.31
CA ASP A 308 -6.69 15.31 25.52
C ASP A 308 -6.21 16.10 26.76
N ASP A 309 -6.63 15.70 27.95
CA ASP A 309 -6.23 16.35 29.21
C ASP A 309 -4.70 16.31 29.40
N ASP A 310 -4.08 15.23 28.96
CA ASP A 310 -2.63 15.05 29.00
C ASP A 310 -1.87 15.94 27.99
N ASP A 311 -2.54 16.46 26.95
CA ASP A 311 -1.93 17.41 26.01
C ASP A 311 -1.78 18.81 26.65
N TYR A 312 -2.41 19.07 27.81
CA TYR A 312 -2.45 20.37 28.52
C TYR A 312 -1.75 20.40 29.89
N VAL A 313 -0.95 19.39 30.22
CA VAL A 313 -0.21 19.30 31.51
C VAL A 313 0.93 20.32 31.66
N GLY A 314 1.15 21.17 30.65
CA GLY A 314 2.17 22.20 30.62
C GLY A 314 2.73 22.38 29.20
N VAL A 315 3.82 23.15 29.07
CA VAL A 315 4.54 23.24 27.79
C VAL A 315 5.41 21.99 27.64
N ILE A 316 5.06 21.13 26.69
CA ILE A 316 5.87 19.97 26.35
C ILE A 316 7.02 20.41 25.43
N HIS A 317 8.24 20.18 25.88
CA HIS A 317 9.46 20.41 25.13
C HIS A 317 9.95 19.12 24.50
N LEU A 318 10.13 19.14 23.18
CA LEU A 318 10.76 18.05 22.45
C LEU A 318 11.82 18.61 21.52
N ASP A 319 13.04 18.14 21.70
CA ASP A 319 14.18 18.51 20.86
C ASP A 319 13.97 18.06 19.41
N ASN A 320 14.27 18.93 18.46
CA ASN A 320 14.17 18.65 17.04
C ASN A 320 14.96 17.41 16.61
N ALA A 321 16.07 17.09 17.28
CA ALA A 321 16.89 15.91 16.97
C ALA A 321 16.10 14.59 17.00
N ILE A 322 15.02 14.51 17.80
CA ILE A 322 14.17 13.32 17.86
C ILE A 322 13.32 13.10 16.59
N PHE A 323 13.12 14.16 15.81
CA PHE A 323 12.36 14.14 14.57
C PHE A 323 13.26 14.20 13.33
N ASP A 324 14.58 14.14 13.48
CA ASP A 324 15.52 14.36 12.37
C ASP A 324 15.37 13.28 11.28
N PRO A 325 14.96 13.62 10.04
CA PRO A 325 14.85 12.68 8.93
C PRO A 325 16.23 12.21 8.42
N GLY A 326 17.30 12.96 8.68
CA GLY A 326 18.66 12.66 8.27
C GLY A 326 19.43 11.75 9.24
N HIS A 327 18.95 11.61 10.48
CA HIS A 327 19.60 10.80 11.50
C HIS A 327 18.88 9.46 11.66
N GLN A 328 19.62 8.34 11.74
CA GLN A 328 19.11 6.96 11.92
C GLN A 328 18.21 6.72 13.16
N ASP A 329 18.07 7.75 13.97
CA ASP A 329 17.47 7.75 15.28
C ASP A 329 16.22 8.62 15.35
N GLY A 330 15.97 9.43 14.31
CA GLY A 330 14.84 10.32 14.25
C GLY A 330 13.58 9.57 13.80
N VAL A 331 12.45 9.94 14.38
CA VAL A 331 11.15 9.33 14.04
C VAL A 331 10.79 9.55 12.58
N LEU A 332 11.09 10.72 12.01
CA LEU A 332 10.84 10.97 10.59
C LEU A 332 11.76 10.16 9.68
N HIS A 333 12.98 9.83 10.12
CA HIS A 333 13.87 8.93 9.36
C HIS A 333 13.25 7.54 9.24
N PHE A 334 12.75 7.01 10.36
CA PHE A 334 12.01 5.76 10.39
C PHE A 334 10.80 5.77 9.47
N LEU A 335 9.92 6.77 9.60
CA LEU A 335 8.71 6.85 8.79
C LEU A 335 9.02 7.05 7.29
N ASN A 336 9.97 7.91 6.94
CA ASN A 336 10.37 8.13 5.54
C ASN A 336 10.96 6.89 4.85
N ASN A 337 11.50 5.95 5.63
CA ASN A 337 12.08 4.71 5.13
C ASN A 337 11.05 3.62 4.82
N HIS A 338 9.77 3.82 5.18
CA HIS A 338 8.70 2.88 4.94
C HIS A 338 7.75 3.37 3.84
N ASN A 339 7.24 2.42 3.05
CA ASN A 339 6.25 2.70 2.02
C ASN A 339 4.85 2.66 2.63
N PHE A 340 4.06 3.71 2.44
CA PHE A 340 2.70 3.84 2.97
C PHE A 340 1.72 3.85 1.80
N THR A 341 0.64 3.06 1.91
CA THR A 341 -0.47 3.05 0.97
C THR A 341 -1.75 3.54 1.64
N VAL A 342 -2.62 4.17 0.85
CA VAL A 342 -3.99 4.54 1.23
C VAL A 342 -5.02 3.70 0.49
N SER A 343 -4.56 2.76 -0.35
CA SER A 343 -5.41 1.81 -1.04
C SER A 343 -5.93 0.78 -0.04
N GLU A 344 -7.23 0.54 -0.06
CA GLU A 344 -7.80 -0.62 0.61
C GLU A 344 -7.59 -1.84 -0.30
N ASP A 345 -6.79 -2.79 0.19
CA ASP A 345 -6.51 -4.03 -0.50
C ASP A 345 -7.75 -4.94 -0.54
N THR A 346 -7.92 -5.67 -1.65
CA THR A 346 -8.88 -6.77 -1.69
C THR A 346 -8.18 -8.07 -1.28
N PRO A 347 -8.90 -9.15 -0.89
CA PRO A 347 -8.26 -10.43 -0.57
C PRO A 347 -7.38 -11.02 -1.70
N LEU A 348 -7.66 -10.63 -2.96
CA LEU A 348 -6.94 -11.07 -4.15
C LEU A 348 -5.93 -10.04 -4.67
N GLU A 349 -5.91 -8.83 -4.14
CA GLU A 349 -5.01 -7.76 -4.59
C GLU A 349 -4.47 -7.03 -3.38
N VAL A 350 -3.20 -7.29 -3.09
CA VAL A 350 -2.50 -6.83 -1.90
C VAL A 350 -1.35 -5.92 -2.33
N GLU A 351 -1.27 -4.73 -1.74
CA GLU A 351 -0.14 -3.84 -1.89
C GLU A 351 0.91 -4.11 -0.81
N VAL A 352 2.17 -4.23 -1.22
CA VAL A 352 3.31 -4.53 -0.36
C VAL A 352 3.81 -3.24 0.29
N ALA A 353 2.94 -2.61 1.07
CA ALA A 353 3.16 -1.35 1.75
C ALA A 353 2.42 -1.35 3.10
N LEU A 354 2.65 -0.31 3.91
CA LEU A 354 1.93 -0.12 5.17
C LEU A 354 0.56 0.51 4.88
N ASP A 355 -0.52 -0.17 5.28
CA ASP A 355 -1.90 0.30 5.09
C ASP A 355 -2.54 0.85 6.41
N PRO A 356 -3.70 1.53 6.33
CA PRO A 356 -4.37 2.06 7.52
C PRO A 356 -4.92 0.98 8.47
N GLU A 357 -5.27 -0.22 8.00
CA GLU A 357 -5.73 -1.31 8.88
C GLU A 357 -4.63 -1.69 9.86
N MET A 358 -3.37 -1.59 9.44
CA MET A 358 -2.24 -1.83 10.32
C MET A 358 -2.19 -0.87 11.50
N LEU A 359 -2.76 0.34 11.40
CA LEU A 359 -2.86 1.24 12.57
C LEU A 359 -3.67 0.59 13.69
N GLY A 360 -4.78 -0.08 13.38
CA GLY A 360 -5.57 -0.81 14.37
C GLY A 360 -4.70 -1.81 15.11
N LYS A 361 -3.94 -2.62 14.35
CA LYS A 361 -3.00 -3.60 14.90
C LYS A 361 -1.83 -2.95 15.66
N VAL A 362 -1.30 -1.80 15.23
CA VAL A 362 -0.26 -1.03 15.97
C VAL A 362 -0.83 -0.62 17.32
N PHE A 363 -1.99 0.03 17.34
CA PHE A 363 -2.59 0.55 18.55
C PHE A 363 -2.96 -0.58 19.51
N GLU A 364 -3.57 -1.66 19.04
CA GLU A 364 -3.89 -2.84 19.85
C GLU A 364 -2.65 -3.49 20.46
N ASN A 365 -1.60 -3.69 19.66
CA ASN A 365 -0.40 -4.39 20.13
C ASN A 365 0.42 -3.58 21.13
N LEU A 366 0.35 -2.24 21.09
CA LEU A 366 0.99 -1.35 22.06
C LEU A 366 0.18 -1.19 23.34
N LEU A 367 -1.16 -1.28 23.24
CA LEU A 367 -2.04 -1.38 24.39
C LEU A 367 -1.84 -2.72 25.12
N ALA A 368 -1.50 -3.79 24.39
CA ALA A 368 -1.59 -5.16 24.88
C ALA A 368 -0.26 -5.84 25.28
N VAL A 369 0.86 -5.11 25.44
CA VAL A 369 2.05 -5.72 26.07
C VAL A 369 1.78 -6.09 27.53
N GLU A 370 0.84 -5.40 28.20
CA GLU A 370 0.48 -5.66 29.60
C GLU A 370 -0.81 -6.51 29.77
N GLU A 371 -1.74 -6.50 28.80
CA GLU A 371 -3.09 -7.10 28.96
C GLU A 371 -3.41 -8.33 28.07
N ARG A 372 -2.48 -8.80 27.23
CA ARG A 372 -2.71 -9.86 26.21
C ARG A 372 -3.30 -11.18 26.71
N GLY A 373 -3.30 -11.44 28.01
CA GLY A 373 -3.89 -12.66 28.58
C GLY A 373 -5.39 -12.59 28.82
N GLN A 374 -6.03 -11.40 28.84
CA GLN A 374 -7.36 -11.25 29.48
C GLN A 374 -8.48 -10.65 28.62
N SER A 375 -8.21 -9.85 27.57
CA SER A 375 -9.28 -9.08 26.89
C SER A 375 -10.05 -9.83 25.77
N GLY A 376 -9.48 -10.89 25.17
CA GLY A 376 -10.17 -11.71 24.16
C GLY A 376 -10.54 -11.00 22.85
N THR A 377 -10.04 -9.79 22.60
CA THR A 377 -10.31 -9.01 21.37
C THR A 377 -9.35 -9.42 20.26
N PHE A 378 -9.86 -10.12 19.24
CA PHE A 378 -9.10 -10.51 18.04
C PHE A 378 -9.69 -9.85 16.80
N TYR A 379 -8.82 -9.30 15.95
CA TYR A 379 -9.21 -8.78 14.64
C TYR A 379 -9.84 -9.88 13.76
N THR A 380 -10.91 -9.53 13.04
CA THR A 380 -11.58 -10.46 12.13
C THR A 380 -10.80 -10.54 10.81
N PRO A 381 -10.34 -11.71 10.34
CA PRO A 381 -9.54 -11.81 9.12
C PRO A 381 -10.22 -11.19 7.89
N ARG A 382 -9.46 -10.54 7.00
CA ARG A 382 -9.97 -9.85 5.79
C ARG A 382 -10.90 -10.70 4.93
N SER A 383 -10.58 -11.98 4.76
CA SER A 383 -11.41 -12.91 3.99
C SER A 383 -12.79 -13.11 4.61
N VAL A 384 -12.88 -13.10 5.94
CA VAL A 384 -14.14 -13.22 6.69
C VAL A 384 -14.94 -11.92 6.60
N VAL A 385 -14.29 -10.77 6.79
CA VAL A 385 -14.89 -9.43 6.61
C VAL A 385 -15.47 -9.28 5.21
N ALA A 386 -14.67 -9.57 4.18
CA ALA A 386 -15.09 -9.51 2.78
C ALA A 386 -16.26 -10.46 2.49
N PHE A 387 -16.21 -11.70 3.02
CA PHE A 387 -17.31 -12.64 2.90
C PHE A 387 -18.60 -12.12 3.53
N MET A 388 -18.53 -11.60 4.76
CA MET A 388 -19.69 -11.06 5.48
C MET A 388 -20.32 -9.88 4.72
N CYS A 389 -19.51 -8.90 4.31
CA CYS A 389 -19.97 -7.77 3.49
C CYS A 389 -20.62 -8.25 2.20
N ARG A 390 -19.99 -9.19 1.51
CA ARG A 390 -20.46 -9.72 0.23
C ARG A 390 -21.82 -10.40 0.39
N GLN A 391 -22.00 -11.24 1.40
CA GLN A 391 -23.28 -11.91 1.65
C GLN A 391 -24.37 -10.92 2.07
N ALA A 392 -24.05 -9.96 2.95
CA ALA A 392 -24.99 -8.95 3.41
C ALA A 392 -25.46 -8.03 2.27
N LEU A 393 -24.52 -7.48 1.49
CA LEU A 393 -24.82 -6.62 0.35
C LEU A 393 -25.52 -7.38 -0.78
N GLY A 394 -25.08 -8.61 -1.09
CA GLY A 394 -25.73 -9.44 -2.10
C GLY A 394 -27.19 -9.74 -1.76
N ALA A 395 -27.47 -10.09 -0.50
CA ALA A 395 -28.83 -10.33 -0.03
C ALA A 395 -29.70 -9.06 -0.05
N TYR A 396 -29.14 -7.90 0.35
CA TYR A 396 -29.83 -6.61 0.29
C TYR A 396 -30.16 -6.21 -1.15
N LEU A 397 -29.16 -6.21 -2.03
CA LEU A 397 -29.33 -5.82 -3.43
C LEU A 397 -30.33 -6.70 -4.15
N SER A 398 -30.34 -8.01 -3.88
CA SER A 398 -31.33 -8.93 -4.48
C SER A 398 -32.77 -8.54 -4.12
N ARG A 399 -33.01 -8.15 -2.86
CA ARG A 399 -34.32 -7.69 -2.38
C ARG A 399 -34.69 -6.32 -2.95
N ALA A 400 -33.73 -5.39 -3.02
CA ALA A 400 -33.97 -4.01 -3.43
C ALA A 400 -34.14 -3.83 -4.95
N THR A 401 -33.51 -4.68 -5.76
CA THR A 401 -33.41 -4.50 -7.22
C THR A 401 -34.10 -5.60 -8.04
N ALA A 402 -34.65 -6.62 -7.38
CA ALA A 402 -35.19 -7.83 -8.00
C ALA A 402 -34.20 -8.59 -8.90
N ILE A 403 -32.90 -8.30 -8.81
CA ILE A 403 -31.84 -9.06 -9.48
C ILE A 403 -31.63 -10.37 -8.70
N THR A 404 -31.47 -11.47 -9.43
CA THR A 404 -31.28 -12.79 -8.80
C THR A 404 -29.95 -12.85 -8.04
N PRO A 405 -29.86 -13.59 -6.92
CA PRO A 405 -28.60 -13.78 -6.20
C PRO A 405 -27.48 -14.36 -7.09
N ALA A 406 -27.83 -15.24 -8.02
CA ALA A 406 -26.88 -15.82 -8.97
C ALA A 406 -26.25 -14.76 -9.88
N THR A 407 -27.06 -13.85 -10.43
CA THR A 407 -26.60 -12.73 -11.25
C THR A 407 -25.74 -11.75 -10.44
N LEU A 408 -26.13 -11.42 -9.21
CA LEU A 408 -25.33 -10.54 -8.35
C LEU A 408 -23.98 -11.17 -7.98
N ASN A 409 -23.97 -12.46 -7.65
CA ASN A 409 -22.72 -13.18 -7.38
C ASN A 409 -21.82 -13.22 -8.61
N ALA A 410 -22.39 -13.44 -9.80
CA ALA A 410 -21.66 -13.37 -11.06
C ALA A 410 -20.99 -12.00 -11.29
N LEU A 411 -21.68 -10.90 -10.99
CA LEU A 411 -21.13 -9.54 -11.12
C LEU A 411 -20.03 -9.26 -10.09
N LEU A 412 -20.19 -9.75 -8.87
CA LEU A 412 -19.19 -9.63 -7.81
C LEU A 412 -17.95 -10.47 -8.13
N ASP A 413 -18.13 -11.69 -8.66
CA ASP A 413 -17.04 -12.53 -9.15
C ASP A 413 -16.32 -11.89 -10.33
N GLU A 414 -17.03 -11.28 -11.28
CA GLU A 414 -16.42 -10.52 -12.37
C GLU A 414 -15.59 -9.35 -11.84
N ALA A 415 -16.12 -8.59 -10.87
CA ALA A 415 -15.42 -7.45 -10.29
C ALA A 415 -14.11 -7.84 -9.57
N GLU A 416 -14.10 -9.01 -8.89
CA GLU A 416 -12.94 -9.56 -8.20
C GLU A 416 -11.93 -10.22 -9.16
N THR A 417 -12.42 -11.02 -10.11
CA THR A 417 -11.58 -11.91 -10.95
C THR A 417 -11.24 -11.34 -12.32
N GLY A 418 -11.93 -10.27 -12.73
CA GLY A 418 -11.86 -9.65 -14.04
C GLY A 418 -12.53 -10.45 -15.17
N GLU A 419 -13.22 -11.56 -14.87
CA GLU A 419 -13.84 -12.42 -15.87
C GLU A 419 -15.35 -12.49 -15.73
N ALA A 420 -16.04 -12.40 -16.87
CA ALA A 420 -17.47 -12.57 -16.92
C ALA A 420 -17.86 -13.99 -16.45
N ALA A 421 -18.81 -14.08 -15.53
CA ALA A 421 -19.33 -15.37 -15.11
C ALA A 421 -20.08 -16.05 -16.27
N LEU A 422 -19.85 -17.34 -16.42
CA LEU A 422 -20.48 -18.18 -17.44
C LEU A 422 -21.61 -19.01 -16.82
N ASP A 423 -22.68 -19.22 -17.58
CA ASP A 423 -23.72 -20.18 -17.23
C ASP A 423 -23.29 -21.63 -17.49
N ALA A 424 -24.17 -22.58 -17.17
CA ALA A 424 -23.94 -24.02 -17.41
C ALA A 424 -23.75 -24.39 -18.90
N HIS A 425 -23.96 -23.45 -19.82
CA HIS A 425 -23.84 -23.61 -21.26
C HIS A 425 -22.65 -22.80 -21.82
N GLY A 426 -21.85 -22.17 -20.96
CA GLY A 426 -20.69 -21.37 -21.36
C GLY A 426 -21.04 -19.99 -21.91
N GLN A 427 -22.29 -19.52 -21.75
CA GLN A 427 -22.69 -18.16 -22.13
C GLN A 427 -22.46 -17.19 -20.98
N ILE A 428 -22.11 -15.96 -21.31
CA ILE A 428 -21.92 -14.89 -20.33
C ILE A 428 -23.27 -14.54 -19.68
N LEU A 429 -23.40 -14.74 -18.37
CA LEU A 429 -24.64 -14.54 -17.62
C LEU A 429 -25.10 -13.08 -17.64
N LEU A 430 -24.19 -12.16 -17.33
CA LEU A 430 -24.33 -10.70 -17.37
C LEU A 430 -22.99 -10.10 -16.90
N THR A 431 -22.58 -8.98 -17.48
CA THR A 431 -21.42 -8.22 -17.01
C THR A 431 -21.82 -6.83 -16.57
N ASN A 432 -20.95 -6.15 -15.83
CA ASN A 432 -21.16 -4.73 -15.50
C ASN A 432 -21.36 -3.87 -16.78
N ARG A 433 -20.74 -4.28 -17.90
CA ARG A 433 -20.87 -3.57 -19.19
C ARG A 433 -22.15 -3.92 -19.95
N THR A 434 -22.66 -5.14 -19.82
CA THR A 434 -23.88 -5.59 -20.53
C THR A 434 -25.15 -5.43 -19.70
N MET A 435 -25.05 -5.02 -18.43
CA MET A 435 -26.20 -4.78 -17.58
C MET A 435 -27.13 -3.69 -18.16
N PRO A 436 -28.45 -3.93 -18.24
CA PRO A 436 -29.43 -2.91 -18.61
C PRO A 436 -29.29 -1.65 -17.76
N ARG A 437 -29.45 -0.48 -18.39
CA ARG A 437 -29.31 0.82 -17.71
C ARG A 437 -30.26 0.95 -16.51
N THR A 438 -31.49 0.47 -16.64
CA THR A 438 -32.51 0.49 -15.58
C THR A 438 -32.09 -0.32 -14.35
N GLN A 439 -31.44 -1.48 -14.55
CA GLN A 439 -30.91 -2.29 -13.45
C GLN A 439 -29.71 -1.62 -12.80
N ARG A 440 -28.82 -0.99 -13.59
CA ARG A 440 -27.69 -0.22 -13.06
C ARG A 440 -28.16 0.94 -12.18
N GLU A 441 -29.12 1.73 -12.66
CA GLU A 441 -29.72 2.83 -11.90
C GLU A 441 -30.39 2.31 -10.62
N ALA A 442 -31.10 1.17 -10.67
CA ALA A 442 -31.70 0.57 -9.48
C ALA A 442 -30.66 0.13 -8.43
N VAL A 443 -29.56 -0.50 -8.87
CA VAL A 443 -28.44 -0.90 -7.99
C VAL A 443 -27.78 0.34 -7.38
N GLU A 444 -27.52 1.37 -8.18
CA GLU A 444 -26.93 2.63 -7.71
C GLU A 444 -27.82 3.31 -6.66
N GLN A 445 -29.13 3.41 -6.91
CA GLN A 445 -30.08 3.96 -5.95
C GLN A 445 -30.16 3.13 -4.67
N ALA A 446 -30.13 1.79 -4.76
CA ALA A 446 -30.09 0.94 -3.58
C ALA A 446 -28.81 1.18 -2.76
N LEU A 447 -27.64 1.30 -3.39
CA LEU A 447 -26.37 1.59 -2.72
C LEU A 447 -26.33 2.98 -2.08
N ILE A 448 -26.97 3.99 -2.68
CA ILE A 448 -27.06 5.34 -2.09
C ILE A 448 -27.90 5.35 -0.81
N HIS A 449 -28.95 4.53 -0.74
CA HIS A 449 -29.92 4.53 0.37
C HIS A 449 -29.66 3.45 1.42
N VAL A 450 -28.72 2.53 1.18
CA VAL A 450 -28.43 1.44 2.12
C VAL A 450 -28.02 2.02 3.46
N ARG A 451 -28.56 1.45 4.54
CA ARG A 451 -28.13 1.71 5.91
C ARG A 451 -27.68 0.40 6.50
N VAL A 452 -26.43 0.35 6.93
CA VAL A 452 -25.81 -0.82 7.53
C VAL A 452 -25.54 -0.52 8.99
N LEU A 453 -25.90 -1.46 9.86
CA LEU A 453 -25.50 -1.45 11.25
C LEU A 453 -24.50 -2.57 11.41
N ASP A 454 -23.27 -2.24 11.82
CA ASP A 454 -22.30 -3.25 12.24
C ASP A 454 -22.58 -3.62 13.71
N PRO A 455 -22.98 -4.87 14.01
CA PRO A 455 -23.11 -5.31 15.40
C PRO A 455 -21.76 -5.58 16.08
N ALA A 456 -20.64 -5.59 15.34
CA ALA A 456 -19.29 -5.90 15.82
C ALA A 456 -18.42 -4.65 16.06
N VAL A 457 -19.04 -3.57 16.56
CA VAL A 457 -18.36 -2.33 16.97
C VAL A 457 -17.26 -2.67 17.98
N GLY A 458 -16.00 -2.44 17.59
CA GLY A 458 -14.81 -2.71 18.41
C GLY A 458 -13.78 -3.66 17.79
N SER A 459 -14.09 -4.32 16.66
CA SER A 459 -13.16 -5.24 15.97
C SER A 459 -12.16 -4.55 15.02
N GLY A 460 -12.22 -3.23 14.87
CA GLY A 460 -11.35 -2.44 13.97
C GLY A 460 -11.57 -2.66 12.47
N ALA A 461 -12.42 -3.63 12.07
CA ALA A 461 -12.64 -4.01 10.67
C ALA A 461 -13.68 -3.12 9.94
N PHE A 462 -14.58 -2.48 10.69
CA PHE A 462 -15.57 -1.55 10.17
C PHE A 462 -15.55 -0.28 11.07
N PRO A 463 -14.66 0.68 10.78
CA PRO A 463 -14.57 1.92 11.55
C PRO A 463 -15.77 2.84 11.38
#